data_AF-W5XY13-F1
#
_entry.id   AF-W5XY13-F1
#
_cell.length_a   1.000
_cell.length_b   1.000
_cell.length_c   1.000
_cell.angle_alpha   90.00
_cell.angle_beta   90.00
_cell.angle_gamma   90.00
#
_symmetry.space_group_name_H-M   'P 1'
#
loop_
_entity.id
_entity.type
_entity.pdbx_description
1 polymer ?
#
loop_
_entity_poly.entity_id
_entity_poly.type
_entity_poly.pdbx_seq_one_letter_code
_entity_poly.pdbx_strand_id
1 'polypeptide(L)'
;MKEMSALRAPRSMPQTSKIIVYQEEFVHALKAAGKVSKNESPYDVVQIRWDAEAETLQVCAVNAKATFVAYMSVEMGDVLDRDQVFEIEKRRIAGIAAMRFPKAKDEEPLLGLIVAESWIEITDESGLGIGVHKLRIPRSSEIALPGDPSRTIQDAAASSNLESWAVKPYPDQLGLISAVAKEIGGRVRLQQLAPPKNAETNPNRLLASSVSWSMTVTALPSGDEEDDSPTITVVDQGDLGFDDDRDQGEEATTPTTRIVSAEPPDGAA
;
A
#
# COMPACT_ATOMS: atom_id res chain seq x y z
N MET A 1 25.71 -2.84 62.64
CA MET A 1 24.62 -3.03 61.67
C MET A 1 25.27 -3.38 60.33
N LYS A 2 25.08 -4.60 59.83
CA LYS A 2 25.59 -5.04 58.53
C LYS A 2 24.53 -4.74 57.48
N GLU A 3 24.86 -3.93 56.49
CA GLU A 3 24.03 -3.71 55.30
C GLU A 3 23.76 -5.06 54.61
N MET A 4 22.49 -5.43 54.55
CA MET A 4 22.04 -6.51 53.67
C MET A 4 22.05 -5.98 52.25
N SER A 5 23.07 -6.39 51.50
CA SER A 5 23.12 -6.28 50.04
C SER A 5 21.90 -7.01 49.46
N ALA A 6 20.93 -6.25 48.95
CA ALA A 6 19.77 -6.80 48.27
C ALA A 6 20.24 -7.48 46.97
N LEU A 7 20.20 -8.81 46.95
CA LEU A 7 20.35 -9.59 45.72
C LEU A 7 19.29 -9.11 44.72
N ARG A 8 19.75 -8.42 43.68
CA ARG A 8 18.92 -8.07 42.52
C ARG A 8 18.54 -9.38 41.84
N ALA A 9 17.25 -9.72 41.86
CA ALA A 9 16.74 -10.87 41.11
C ALA A 9 17.16 -10.76 39.62
N PRO A 10 17.49 -11.88 38.95
CA PRO A 10 17.80 -11.86 37.53
C PRO A 10 16.61 -11.26 36.79
N ARG A 11 16.85 -10.22 35.99
CA ARG A 11 15.83 -9.69 35.07
C ARG A 11 15.42 -10.82 34.15
N SER A 12 14.19 -11.30 34.31
CA SER A 12 13.55 -12.21 33.36
C SER A 12 13.77 -11.67 31.95
N MET A 13 14.27 -12.50 31.04
CA MET A 13 14.37 -12.07 29.65
C MET A 13 12.96 -11.72 29.16
N PRO A 14 12.79 -10.60 28.43
CA PRO A 14 11.51 -10.27 27.84
C PRO A 14 11.13 -11.39 26.88
N GLN A 15 9.91 -11.92 27.02
CA GLN A 15 9.37 -12.90 26.08
C GLN A 15 9.24 -12.23 24.70
N THR A 16 9.56 -12.96 23.64
CA THR A 16 9.51 -12.46 22.27
C THR A 16 8.98 -13.54 21.35
N SER A 17 8.21 -13.13 20.35
CA SER A 17 7.87 -13.98 19.20
C SER A 17 8.96 -13.87 18.14
N LYS A 18 9.18 -14.94 17.35
CA LYS A 18 10.10 -14.94 16.20
C LYS A 18 9.40 -15.50 14.97
N ILE A 19 9.44 -14.75 13.87
CA ILE A 19 8.92 -15.15 12.57
C ILE A 19 10.05 -15.02 11.55
N ILE A 20 10.28 -16.01 10.70
CA ILE A 20 11.27 -15.98 9.61
C ILE A 20 10.53 -16.12 8.29
N VAL A 21 10.79 -15.19 7.36
CA VAL A 21 10.12 -15.11 6.06
C VAL A 21 11.12 -14.86 4.94
N TYR A 22 10.71 -15.16 3.71
CA TYR A 22 11.45 -14.79 2.52
C TYR A 22 11.50 -13.28 2.39
N GLN A 23 12.73 -12.73 2.32
CA GLN A 23 12.94 -11.28 2.38
C GLN A 23 12.23 -10.56 1.24
N GLU A 24 12.41 -11.03 0.00
CA GLU A 24 11.88 -10.36 -1.18
C GLU A 24 10.36 -10.28 -1.11
N GLU A 25 9.70 -11.40 -0.80
CA GLU A 25 8.25 -11.46 -0.62
C GLU A 25 7.76 -10.47 0.43
N PHE A 26 8.39 -10.45 1.62
CA PHE A 26 8.01 -9.54 2.70
C PHE A 26 8.18 -8.07 2.31
N VAL A 27 9.32 -7.70 1.72
CA VAL A 27 9.61 -6.32 1.33
C VAL A 27 8.64 -5.86 0.25
N HIS A 28 8.34 -6.71 -0.73
CA HIS A 28 7.39 -6.40 -1.79
C HIS A 28 5.95 -6.27 -1.26
N ALA A 29 5.53 -7.16 -0.37
CA ALA A 29 4.25 -7.06 0.34
C ALA A 29 4.14 -5.78 1.17
N LEU A 30 5.20 -5.41 1.88
CA LEU A 30 5.24 -4.20 2.69
C LEU A 30 5.18 -2.93 1.84
N LYS A 31 5.89 -2.88 0.71
CA LYS A 31 5.82 -1.76 -0.25
C LYS A 31 4.42 -1.63 -0.86
N ALA A 32 3.80 -2.76 -1.24
CA ALA A 32 2.45 -2.80 -1.75
C ALA A 32 1.44 -2.28 -0.72
N ALA A 33 1.51 -2.76 0.53
CA ALA A 33 0.73 -2.25 1.65
C ALA A 33 0.98 -0.74 1.90
N GLY A 34 2.20 -0.27 1.68
CA GLY A 34 2.58 1.15 1.70
C GLY A 34 1.86 2.01 0.65
N LYS A 35 1.43 1.45 -0.50
CA LYS A 35 0.62 2.16 -1.50
C LYS A 35 -0.83 2.34 -1.04
N VAL A 36 -1.33 1.40 -0.24
CA VAL A 36 -2.72 1.38 0.23
C VAL A 36 -2.87 2.21 1.50
N SER A 37 -1.94 2.14 2.45
CA SER A 37 -1.94 2.98 3.65
C SER A 37 -1.84 4.48 3.32
N LYS A 38 -2.30 5.34 4.24
CA LYS A 38 -2.24 6.82 4.15
C LYS A 38 -1.28 7.38 5.20
N ASN A 39 -1.14 8.69 5.28
CA ASN A 39 -0.31 9.35 6.31
C ASN A 39 -1.18 9.94 7.42
N GLU A 40 -2.40 9.42 7.57
CA GLU A 40 -3.44 9.91 8.47
C GLU A 40 -3.99 8.72 9.26
N SER A 41 -4.16 8.91 10.57
CA SER A 41 -4.76 7.92 11.46
C SER A 41 -6.23 7.67 11.10
N PRO A 42 -6.73 6.43 11.15
CA PRO A 42 -6.07 5.20 11.57
C PRO A 42 -5.37 4.44 10.43
N TYR A 43 -5.19 5.06 9.27
CA TYR A 43 -4.69 4.43 8.05
C TYR A 43 -3.17 4.57 7.86
N ASP A 44 -2.46 5.08 8.86
CA ASP A 44 -1.02 5.35 8.85
C ASP A 44 -0.15 4.17 9.28
N VAL A 45 -0.74 2.98 9.33
CA VAL A 45 -0.09 1.72 9.69
C VAL A 45 -0.32 0.63 8.66
N VAL A 46 0.58 -0.34 8.66
CA VAL A 46 0.42 -1.66 8.02
C VAL A 46 0.34 -2.68 9.14
N GLN A 47 -0.66 -3.55 9.09
CA GLN A 47 -0.87 -4.59 10.08
C GLN A 47 -0.26 -5.89 9.59
N ILE A 48 0.48 -6.56 10.46
CA ILE A 48 1.02 -7.88 10.25
C ILE A 48 0.19 -8.85 11.08
N ARG A 49 -0.27 -9.94 10.46
CA ARG A 49 -1.09 -10.96 11.13
C ARG A 49 -0.49 -12.34 10.92
N TRP A 50 -0.31 -13.06 12.01
CA TRP A 50 0.08 -14.47 11.98
C TRP A 50 -1.18 -15.33 11.86
N ASP A 51 -1.21 -16.19 10.85
CA ASP A 51 -2.22 -17.23 10.70
C ASP A 51 -1.59 -18.58 11.07
N ALA A 52 -1.83 -19.02 12.30
CA ALA A 52 -1.27 -20.27 12.83
C ALA A 52 -1.83 -21.52 12.14
N GLU A 53 -3.05 -21.46 11.60
CA GLU A 53 -3.69 -22.60 10.94
C GLU A 53 -3.13 -22.79 9.53
N ALA A 54 -2.95 -21.69 8.81
CA ALA A 54 -2.38 -21.71 7.46
C ALA A 54 -0.85 -21.67 7.43
N GLU A 55 -0.18 -21.47 8.57
CA GLU A 55 1.27 -21.20 8.67
C GLU A 55 1.73 -20.07 7.72
N THR A 56 0.90 -19.03 7.61
CA THR A 56 1.17 -17.88 6.73
C THR A 56 1.27 -16.58 7.52
N LEU A 57 2.09 -15.67 6.99
CA LEU A 57 2.12 -14.29 7.44
C LEU A 57 1.29 -13.45 6.49
N GLN A 58 0.41 -12.62 7.04
CA GLN A 58 -0.40 -11.69 6.29
C GLN A 58 0.11 -10.27 6.48
N VAL A 59 0.28 -9.54 5.38
CA VAL A 59 0.60 -8.11 5.38
C VAL A 59 -0.63 -7.35 4.90
N CYS A 60 -1.22 -6.57 5.80
CA CYS A 60 -2.53 -5.96 5.61
C CYS A 60 -2.46 -4.43 5.64
N ALA A 61 -3.21 -3.78 4.75
CA ALA A 61 -3.39 -2.34 4.79
C ALA A 61 -4.83 -1.97 4.46
N VAL A 62 -5.35 -0.94 5.13
CA VAL A 62 -6.71 -0.43 4.93
C VAL A 62 -6.66 1.08 4.78
N ASN A 63 -7.51 1.59 3.90
CA ASN A 63 -7.90 3.00 3.85
C ASN A 63 -9.41 3.10 3.59
N ALA A 64 -9.96 4.32 3.55
CA ALA A 64 -11.38 4.55 3.30
C ALA A 64 -11.93 3.94 1.99
N LYS A 65 -11.07 3.75 0.99
CA LYS A 65 -11.41 3.25 -0.35
C LYS A 65 -10.98 1.81 -0.60
N ALA A 66 -10.07 1.24 0.19
CA ALA A 66 -9.43 -0.03 -0.15
C ALA A 66 -9.02 -0.85 1.07
N THR A 67 -9.05 -2.16 0.89
CA THR A 67 -8.54 -3.17 1.83
C THR A 67 -7.59 -4.06 1.05
N PHE A 68 -6.38 -4.28 1.55
CA PHE A 68 -5.35 -5.11 0.93
C PHE A 68 -4.84 -6.15 1.92
N VAL A 69 -4.61 -7.36 1.42
CA VAL A 69 -3.98 -8.47 2.13
C VAL A 69 -3.02 -9.16 1.18
N ALA A 70 -1.75 -9.25 1.57
CA ALA A 70 -0.78 -10.16 0.96
C ALA A 70 -0.53 -11.34 1.89
N TYR A 71 -0.33 -12.51 1.30
CA TYR A 71 -0.06 -13.78 1.97
C TYR A 71 1.37 -14.19 1.64
N MET A 72 2.12 -14.58 2.65
CA MET A 72 3.51 -14.98 2.52
C MET A 72 3.75 -16.32 3.19
N SER A 73 4.66 -17.08 2.59
CA SER A 73 5.20 -18.28 3.20
C SER A 73 6.12 -17.92 4.37
N VAL A 74 6.04 -18.72 5.42
CA VAL A 74 6.87 -18.58 6.63
C VAL A 74 7.76 -19.80 6.75
N GLU A 75 9.04 -19.57 6.95
CA GLU A 75 10.02 -20.63 7.16
C GLU A 75 9.97 -21.14 8.61
N MET A 76 9.72 -20.24 9.55
CA MET A 76 9.57 -20.56 10.97
C MET A 76 8.71 -19.52 11.66
N GLY A 77 7.74 -19.96 12.48
CA GLY A 77 6.93 -19.09 13.32
C GLY A 77 6.82 -19.65 14.74
N ASP A 78 7.34 -18.90 15.71
CA ASP A 78 7.07 -19.09 17.14
C ASP A 78 6.43 -17.80 17.65
N VAL A 79 5.09 -17.79 17.71
CA VAL A 79 4.30 -16.57 17.93
C VAL A 79 3.43 -16.74 19.16
N LEU A 80 3.61 -15.82 20.11
CA LEU A 80 2.77 -15.71 21.30
C LEU A 80 1.38 -15.18 20.93
N ASP A 81 0.34 -15.57 21.66
CA ASP A 81 -1.04 -15.13 21.40
C ASP A 81 -1.20 -13.60 21.29
N ARG A 82 -0.46 -12.85 22.11
CA ARG A 82 -0.45 -11.39 22.11
C ARG A 82 0.19 -10.75 20.87
N ASP A 83 0.97 -11.52 20.12
CA ASP A 83 1.77 -11.08 18.97
C ASP A 83 1.19 -11.62 17.65
N GLN A 84 0.01 -12.25 17.69
CA GLN A 84 -0.69 -12.70 16.48
C GLN A 84 -1.04 -11.53 15.55
N VAL A 85 -1.19 -10.32 16.10
CA VAL A 85 -1.42 -9.10 15.34
C VAL A 85 -0.53 -7.99 15.89
N PHE A 86 0.18 -7.30 14.99
CA PHE A 86 0.99 -6.13 15.33
C PHE A 86 1.14 -5.18 14.15
N GLU A 87 1.42 -3.92 14.45
CA GLU A 87 1.43 -2.84 13.46
C GLU A 87 2.82 -2.25 13.24
N ILE A 88 3.09 -1.90 11.98
CA ILE A 88 4.26 -1.15 11.53
C ILE A 88 3.76 0.17 10.96
N GLU A 89 4.23 1.30 11.50
CA GLU A 89 3.91 2.62 10.96
C GLU A 89 4.40 2.74 9.51
N LYS A 90 3.57 3.34 8.64
CA LYS A 90 3.88 3.51 7.22
C LYS A 90 5.22 4.21 6.97
N ARG A 91 5.55 5.21 7.79
CA ARG A 91 6.83 5.96 7.69
C ARG A 91 8.08 5.08 7.86
N ARG A 92 7.96 3.88 8.44
CA ARG A 92 9.06 2.94 8.64
C ARG A 92 9.31 2.03 7.44
N ILE A 93 8.33 1.86 6.56
CA ILE A 93 8.39 0.93 5.42
C ILE A 93 9.63 1.18 4.56
N ALA A 94 9.94 2.45 4.24
CA ALA A 94 11.10 2.78 3.43
C ALA A 94 12.43 2.35 4.08
N GLY A 95 12.54 2.48 5.40
CA GLY A 95 13.73 2.05 6.15
C GLY A 95 13.89 0.53 6.17
N ILE A 96 12.79 -0.20 6.33
CA ILE A 96 12.76 -1.66 6.29
C ILE A 96 13.13 -2.16 4.88
N ALA A 97 12.50 -1.59 3.86
CA ALA A 97 12.73 -1.95 2.47
C ALA A 97 14.14 -1.61 1.94
N ALA A 98 14.84 -0.69 2.59
CA ALA A 98 16.21 -0.31 2.25
C ALA A 98 17.27 -1.22 2.89
N MET A 99 16.88 -2.13 3.80
CA MET A 99 17.81 -3.10 4.37
C MET A 99 18.36 -3.99 3.26
N ARG A 100 19.69 -4.01 3.14
CA ARG A 100 20.40 -4.88 2.21
C ARG A 100 20.88 -6.10 2.97
N PHE A 101 20.47 -7.29 2.53
CA PHE A 101 21.01 -8.53 3.04
C PHE A 101 21.89 -9.15 1.96
N PRO A 102 23.12 -9.56 2.31
CA PRO A 102 23.99 -10.24 1.36
C PRO A 102 23.34 -11.57 0.98
N LYS A 103 23.10 -11.77 -0.32
CA LYS A 103 22.70 -13.07 -0.84
C LYS A 103 23.90 -14.01 -0.75
N ALA A 104 23.79 -15.05 0.07
CA ALA A 104 24.69 -16.19 -0.04
C ALA A 104 24.47 -16.86 -1.41
N LYS A 105 25.52 -17.49 -1.94
CA LYS A 105 25.42 -18.18 -3.22
C LYS A 105 24.51 -19.39 -3.03
N ASP A 106 23.44 -19.47 -3.80
CA ASP A 106 22.47 -20.57 -3.84
C ASP A 106 21.46 -20.65 -2.66
N GLU A 107 21.34 -19.60 -1.83
CA GLU A 107 20.28 -19.49 -0.79
C GLU A 107 19.41 -18.25 -1.00
N GLU A 108 18.10 -18.39 -0.78
CA GLU A 108 17.17 -17.27 -0.78
C GLU A 108 17.36 -16.44 0.50
N PRO A 109 17.38 -15.10 0.41
CA PRO A 109 17.59 -14.27 1.59
C PRO A 109 16.38 -14.33 2.52
N LEU A 110 16.65 -14.51 3.81
CA LEU A 110 15.65 -14.63 4.87
C LEU A 110 15.70 -13.42 5.79
N LEU A 111 14.52 -13.01 6.25
CA LEU A 111 14.32 -11.92 7.19
C LEU A 111 13.66 -12.45 8.45
N GLY A 112 14.22 -12.10 9.61
CA GLY A 112 13.64 -12.37 10.92
C GLY A 112 12.83 -11.18 11.42
N LEU A 113 11.65 -11.44 11.97
CA LEU A 113 10.83 -10.51 12.72
C LEU A 113 10.81 -10.99 14.17
N ILE A 114 11.47 -10.25 15.05
CA ILE A 114 11.44 -10.47 16.50
C ILE A 114 10.46 -9.48 17.09
N VAL A 115 9.33 -9.97 17.61
CA VAL A 115 8.25 -9.14 18.14
C VAL A 115 8.27 -9.20 19.65
N ALA A 116 8.34 -8.02 20.27
CA ALA A 116 8.26 -7.85 21.71
C ALA A 116 7.08 -6.92 22.08
N GLU A 117 6.89 -6.70 23.38
CA GLU A 117 5.80 -5.84 23.89
C GLU A 117 5.88 -4.39 23.38
N SER A 118 7.09 -3.83 23.26
CA SER A 118 7.30 -2.41 22.96
C SER A 118 8.08 -2.14 21.67
N TRP A 119 8.54 -3.19 20.99
CA TRP A 119 9.39 -3.06 19.81
C TRP A 119 9.26 -4.26 18.88
N ILE A 120 9.61 -4.02 17.62
CA ILE A 120 9.80 -5.04 16.59
C ILE A 120 11.23 -4.87 16.10
N GLU A 121 12.00 -5.96 16.05
CA GLU A 121 13.35 -5.98 15.49
C GLU A 121 13.34 -6.84 14.24
N ILE A 122 13.95 -6.28 13.19
CA ILE A 122 14.06 -6.89 11.88
C ILE A 122 15.52 -7.29 11.72
N THR A 123 15.78 -8.57 11.49
CA THR A 123 17.12 -9.15 11.43
C THR A 123 17.36 -9.82 10.08
N ASP A 124 18.62 -9.83 9.67
CA ASP A 124 19.08 -10.71 8.58
C ASP A 124 19.23 -12.14 9.11
N GLU A 125 18.47 -13.07 8.55
CA GLU A 125 18.58 -14.50 8.87
C GLU A 125 19.22 -15.28 7.71
N SER A 126 19.76 -14.58 6.70
CA SER A 126 20.50 -15.20 5.60
C SER A 126 21.89 -15.66 6.08
N GLY A 127 22.19 -16.96 6.01
CA GLY A 127 23.50 -17.53 6.34
C GLY A 127 23.77 -17.82 7.82
N LEU A 128 25.03 -17.72 8.27
CA LEU A 128 25.54 -18.17 9.60
C LEU A 128 25.01 -17.40 10.83
N GLY A 129 23.91 -16.65 10.73
CA GLY A 129 23.25 -16.00 11.87
C GLY A 129 24.08 -14.89 12.53
N ILE A 130 24.99 -14.24 11.79
CA ILE A 130 25.86 -13.19 12.34
C ILE A 130 25.08 -11.86 12.54
N GLY A 131 23.85 -11.75 12.05
CA GLY A 131 22.94 -10.63 12.41
C GLY A 131 23.51 -9.25 12.11
N VAL A 132 24.31 -9.13 11.04
CA VAL A 132 25.09 -7.92 10.71
C VAL A 132 24.17 -6.72 10.44
N HIS A 133 22.93 -6.98 10.02
CA HIS A 133 21.92 -5.97 9.79
C HIS A 133 20.72 -6.20 10.71
N LYS A 134 20.51 -5.25 11.61
CA LYS A 134 19.31 -5.19 12.44
C LYS A 134 18.69 -3.80 12.43
N LEU A 135 17.36 -3.76 12.38
CA LEU A 135 16.58 -2.54 12.51
C LEU A 135 15.53 -2.74 13.58
N ARG A 136 15.59 -1.94 14.64
CA ARG A 136 14.61 -1.97 15.71
C ARG A 136 13.69 -0.77 15.62
N ILE A 137 12.39 -1.02 15.60
CA ILE A 137 11.34 -0.01 15.56
C ILE A 137 10.44 -0.15 16.79
N PRO A 138 9.84 0.95 17.28
CA PRO A 138 8.83 0.86 18.32
C PRO A 138 7.59 0.12 17.81
N ARG A 139 6.93 -0.66 18.68
CA ARG A 139 5.63 -1.27 18.38
C ARG A 139 4.55 -0.21 18.57
N SER A 140 3.65 -0.10 17.60
CA SER A 140 2.50 0.80 17.69
C SER A 140 1.33 0.06 18.34
N SER A 141 1.24 0.05 19.67
CA SER A 141 0.15 -0.64 20.40
C SER A 141 -1.16 0.15 20.46
N GLU A 142 -1.17 1.42 20.02
CA GLU A 142 -2.31 2.33 20.18
C GLU A 142 -3.16 2.48 18.90
N ILE A 143 -2.68 1.97 17.77
CA ILE A 143 -3.32 2.17 16.46
C ILE A 143 -3.74 0.81 15.92
N ALA A 144 -5.05 0.55 15.93
CA ALA A 144 -5.63 -0.61 15.27
C ALA A 144 -6.26 -0.19 13.93
N LEU A 145 -6.00 -0.97 12.87
CA LEU A 145 -6.74 -0.80 11.62
C LEU A 145 -8.25 -1.02 11.87
N PRO A 146 -9.13 -0.28 11.18
CA PRO A 146 -10.56 -0.50 11.31
C PRO A 146 -10.99 -1.83 10.68
N GLY A 147 -11.70 -2.65 11.46
CA GLY A 147 -12.26 -3.92 11.01
C GLY A 147 -11.25 -5.06 10.89
N ASP A 148 -11.62 -6.11 10.17
CA ASP A 148 -10.77 -7.28 9.89
C ASP A 148 -10.48 -7.33 8.37
N PRO A 149 -9.24 -7.02 7.94
CA PRO A 149 -8.87 -6.99 6.52
C PRO A 149 -9.06 -8.34 5.84
N SER A 150 -8.64 -9.42 6.50
CA SER A 150 -8.66 -10.79 5.96
C SER A 150 -10.08 -11.27 5.77
N ARG A 151 -10.95 -11.06 6.76
CA ARG A 151 -12.38 -11.35 6.65
C ARG A 151 -13.05 -10.52 5.56
N THR A 152 -12.70 -9.24 5.44
CA THR A 152 -13.25 -8.37 4.39
C THR A 152 -12.92 -8.88 2.99
N ILE A 153 -11.71 -9.39 2.77
CA ILE A 153 -11.31 -10.02 1.50
C ILE A 153 -12.05 -11.35 1.29
N GLN A 154 -12.16 -12.19 2.32
CA GLN A 154 -12.87 -13.47 2.25
C GLN A 154 -14.35 -13.28 1.91
N ASP A 155 -15.03 -12.35 2.58
CA ASP A 155 -16.43 -12.01 2.34
C ASP A 155 -16.62 -11.47 0.91
N ALA A 156 -15.69 -10.65 0.42
CA ALA A 156 -15.70 -10.15 -0.95
C ALA A 156 -15.51 -11.29 -1.98
N ALA A 157 -14.58 -12.21 -1.74
CA ALA A 157 -14.35 -13.36 -2.60
C ALA A 157 -15.54 -14.33 -2.61
N ALA A 158 -16.20 -14.53 -1.47
CA ALA A 158 -17.42 -15.34 -1.37
C ALA A 158 -18.63 -14.67 -2.05
N SER A 159 -18.68 -13.35 -2.05
CA SER A 159 -19.78 -12.55 -2.63
C SER A 159 -19.60 -12.25 -4.13
N SER A 160 -18.46 -12.61 -4.73
CA SER A 160 -18.29 -12.46 -6.17
C SER A 160 -19.23 -13.43 -6.87
N ASN A 161 -20.37 -12.93 -7.35
CA ASN A 161 -21.28 -13.71 -8.19
C ASN A 161 -20.49 -14.24 -9.40
N LEU A 162 -20.59 -15.55 -9.64
CA LEU A 162 -19.99 -16.25 -10.77
C LEU A 162 -20.58 -15.83 -12.14
N GLU A 163 -21.56 -14.92 -12.15
CA GLU A 163 -22.07 -14.33 -13.38
C GLU A 163 -21.03 -13.38 -13.96
N SER A 164 -20.49 -13.76 -15.11
CA SER A 164 -19.47 -13.04 -15.88
C SER A 164 -19.99 -11.69 -16.40
N TRP A 165 -20.21 -10.73 -15.50
CA TRP A 165 -20.42 -9.35 -15.89
C TRP A 165 -19.08 -8.73 -16.31
N ALA A 166 -19.12 -7.94 -17.39
CA ALA A 166 -17.95 -7.20 -17.82
C ALA A 166 -17.51 -6.24 -16.70
N VAL A 167 -16.26 -6.36 -16.25
CA VAL A 167 -15.67 -5.48 -15.24
C VAL A 167 -15.46 -4.10 -15.85
N LYS A 168 -15.96 -3.05 -15.20
CA LYS A 168 -15.84 -1.66 -15.65
C LYS A 168 -15.13 -0.82 -14.58
N PRO A 169 -13.81 -0.90 -14.50
CA PRO A 169 -13.06 -0.23 -13.44
C PRO A 169 -12.93 1.27 -13.72
N TYR A 170 -12.98 2.09 -12.68
CA TYR A 170 -12.66 3.52 -12.75
C TYR A 170 -11.13 3.75 -12.79
N PRO A 171 -10.66 4.88 -13.37
CA PRO A 171 -9.23 5.19 -13.45
C PRO A 171 -8.49 5.11 -12.11
N ASP A 172 -9.07 5.65 -11.03
CA ASP A 172 -8.48 5.61 -9.69
C ASP A 172 -8.31 4.18 -9.15
N GLN A 173 -9.27 3.31 -9.45
CA GLN A 173 -9.20 1.90 -9.05
C GLN A 173 -8.06 1.20 -9.78
N LEU A 174 -7.97 1.40 -11.11
CA LEU A 174 -6.87 0.88 -11.91
C LEU A 174 -5.52 1.44 -11.46
N GLY A 175 -5.46 2.73 -11.13
CA GLY A 175 -4.27 3.39 -10.62
C GLY A 175 -3.74 2.70 -9.37
N LEU A 176 -4.59 2.51 -8.35
CA LEU A 176 -4.20 1.85 -7.12
C LEU A 176 -3.85 0.37 -7.32
N ILE A 177 -4.67 -0.37 -8.07
CA ILE A 177 -4.42 -1.80 -8.36
C ILE A 177 -3.09 -1.95 -9.10
N SER A 178 -2.82 -1.11 -10.10
CA SER A 178 -1.56 -1.16 -10.84
C SER A 178 -0.36 -0.81 -9.96
N ALA A 179 -0.50 0.15 -9.04
CA ALA A 179 0.55 0.52 -8.11
C ALA A 179 0.90 -0.63 -7.15
N VAL A 180 -0.11 -1.35 -6.66
CA VAL A 180 0.09 -2.57 -5.84
C VAL A 180 0.74 -3.67 -6.68
N ALA A 181 0.18 -3.97 -7.86
CA ALA A 181 0.67 -5.04 -8.74
C ALA A 181 2.11 -4.79 -9.23
N LYS A 182 2.55 -3.55 -9.39
CA LYS A 182 3.95 -3.22 -9.70
C LYS A 182 4.92 -3.56 -8.57
N GLU A 183 4.48 -3.48 -7.31
CA GLU A 183 5.33 -3.75 -6.15
C GLU A 183 5.41 -5.24 -5.85
N ILE A 184 4.28 -5.95 -5.83
CA ILE A 184 4.23 -7.38 -5.43
C ILE A 184 4.21 -8.35 -6.61
N GLY A 185 3.95 -7.85 -7.83
CA GLY A 185 3.86 -8.67 -9.03
C GLY A 185 2.59 -9.53 -9.09
N GLY A 186 2.66 -10.54 -9.96
CA GLY A 186 1.57 -11.49 -10.20
C GLY A 186 0.62 -11.08 -11.32
N ARG A 187 -0.12 -12.07 -11.84
CA ARG A 187 -1.20 -11.84 -12.80
C ARG A 187 -2.47 -11.49 -12.01
N VAL A 188 -3.04 -10.34 -12.33
CA VAL A 188 -4.21 -9.82 -11.60
C VAL A 188 -5.49 -10.26 -12.29
N ARG A 189 -6.39 -10.89 -11.52
CA ARG A 189 -7.78 -11.10 -11.90
C ARG A 189 -8.61 -9.98 -11.27
N LEU A 190 -9.49 -9.37 -12.07
CA LEU A 190 -10.45 -8.38 -11.60
C LEU A 190 -11.85 -8.99 -11.59
N GLN A 191 -12.60 -8.67 -10.54
CA GLN A 191 -14.00 -9.06 -10.38
C GLN A 191 -14.81 -7.88 -9.86
N GLN A 192 -15.99 -7.71 -10.42
CA GLN A 192 -16.95 -6.72 -9.96
C GLN A 192 -17.74 -7.31 -8.80
N LEU A 193 -17.73 -6.67 -7.63
CA LEU A 193 -18.57 -7.09 -6.52
C LEU A 193 -19.99 -6.56 -6.69
N ALA A 194 -20.97 -7.40 -6.37
CA ALA A 194 -22.36 -6.98 -6.34
C ALA A 194 -22.53 -5.89 -5.25
N PRO A 195 -23.37 -4.87 -5.51
CA PRO A 195 -23.72 -3.92 -4.46
C PRO A 195 -24.35 -4.68 -3.28
N PRO A 196 -24.11 -4.25 -2.04
CA PRO A 196 -24.82 -4.82 -0.89
C PRO A 196 -26.32 -4.71 -1.14
N LYS A 197 -27.10 -5.71 -0.68
CA LYS A 197 -28.55 -5.85 -0.95
C LYS A 197 -29.40 -4.60 -0.62
N ASN A 198 -28.85 -3.65 0.15
CA ASN A 198 -29.51 -2.42 0.60
C ASN A 198 -28.98 -1.15 -0.09
N ALA A 199 -28.04 -1.26 -1.04
CA ALA A 199 -27.50 -0.12 -1.78
C ALA A 199 -28.03 -0.17 -3.22
N GLU A 200 -29.12 0.53 -3.49
CA GLU A 200 -29.75 0.58 -4.82
C GLU A 200 -28.86 1.19 -5.91
N THR A 201 -27.73 1.81 -5.55
CA THR A 201 -26.82 2.48 -6.49
C THR A 201 -25.38 2.39 -6.01
N ASN A 202 -24.68 1.28 -6.29
CA ASN A 202 -23.47 1.33 -7.12
C ASN A 202 -22.65 0.02 -7.06
N PRO A 203 -22.43 -0.67 -8.20
CA PRO A 203 -21.40 -1.69 -8.34
C PRO A 203 -20.01 -1.02 -8.46
N ASN A 204 -19.62 -0.19 -7.49
CA ASN A 204 -18.37 0.57 -7.56
C ASN A 204 -17.21 -0.10 -6.81
N ARG A 205 -17.39 -1.33 -6.33
CA ARG A 205 -16.35 -2.06 -5.61
C ARG A 205 -15.80 -3.21 -6.43
N LEU A 206 -14.50 -3.18 -6.65
CA LEU A 206 -13.78 -4.25 -7.31
C LEU A 206 -13.10 -5.13 -6.28
N LEU A 207 -12.98 -6.41 -6.60
CA LEU A 207 -12.01 -7.33 -6.03
C LEU A 207 -10.92 -7.55 -7.08
N ALA A 208 -9.68 -7.23 -6.74
CA ALA A 208 -8.50 -7.57 -7.52
C ALA A 208 -7.71 -8.63 -6.75
N SER A 209 -7.38 -9.73 -7.39
CA SER A 209 -6.68 -10.85 -6.74
C SER A 209 -5.57 -11.42 -7.62
N SER A 210 -4.54 -11.94 -6.96
CA SER A 210 -3.49 -12.77 -7.53
C SER A 210 -3.26 -13.98 -6.63
N VAL A 211 -2.20 -14.75 -6.90
CA VAL A 211 -1.87 -15.96 -6.11
C VAL A 211 -1.50 -15.61 -4.67
N SER A 212 -0.71 -14.55 -4.47
CA SER A 212 -0.14 -14.17 -3.17
C SER A 212 -0.78 -12.94 -2.54
N TRP A 213 -1.82 -12.36 -3.15
CA TRP A 213 -2.48 -11.17 -2.59
C TRP A 213 -3.89 -10.97 -3.12
N SER A 214 -4.67 -10.19 -2.38
CA SER A 214 -5.99 -9.73 -2.78
C SER A 214 -6.26 -8.35 -2.22
N MET A 215 -7.03 -7.56 -2.96
CA MET A 215 -7.49 -6.25 -2.51
C MET A 215 -8.89 -5.96 -3.00
N THR A 216 -9.64 -5.24 -2.17
CA THR A 216 -10.86 -4.59 -2.64
C THR A 216 -10.63 -3.10 -2.82
N VAL A 217 -11.23 -2.51 -3.84
CA VAL A 217 -11.16 -1.07 -4.11
C VAL A 217 -12.53 -0.53 -4.46
N THR A 218 -12.99 0.47 -3.73
CA THR A 218 -14.27 1.16 -3.94
C THR A 218 -14.01 2.51 -4.61
N ALA A 219 -14.67 2.76 -5.74
CA ALA A 219 -14.78 4.12 -6.26
C ALA A 219 -15.81 4.87 -5.41
N LEU A 220 -15.42 6.00 -4.83
CA LEU A 220 -16.38 6.91 -4.22
C LEU A 220 -17.13 7.61 -5.35
N PRO A 221 -18.46 7.77 -5.26
CA PRO A 221 -19.14 8.71 -6.14
C PRO A 221 -18.49 10.08 -5.91
N SER A 222 -18.06 10.72 -6.98
CA SER A 222 -17.56 12.10 -6.95
C SER A 222 -18.65 13.00 -6.39
N GLY A 223 -18.64 13.23 -5.07
CA GLY A 223 -19.41 14.30 -4.46
C GLY A 223 -18.56 15.55 -4.62
N ASP A 224 -18.99 16.43 -5.53
CA ASP A 224 -18.52 17.80 -5.71
C ASP A 224 -17.03 17.99 -5.38
N GLU A 225 -16.15 17.44 -6.22
CA GLU A 225 -14.84 18.07 -6.38
C GLU A 225 -15.14 19.41 -7.05
N GLU A 226 -15.00 20.50 -6.27
CA GLU A 226 -14.94 21.85 -6.81
C GLU A 226 -14.06 21.83 -8.05
N ASP A 227 -14.62 22.40 -9.11
CA ASP A 227 -14.09 22.55 -10.45
C ASP A 227 -12.65 23.07 -10.42
N ASP A 228 -11.68 22.17 -10.29
CA ASP A 228 -10.26 22.41 -10.54
C ASP A 228 -10.02 22.39 -12.07
N SER A 229 -10.90 23.05 -12.82
CA SER A 229 -10.59 23.43 -14.18
C SER A 229 -9.39 24.39 -14.11
N PRO A 230 -8.32 24.13 -14.88
CA PRO A 230 -7.18 25.01 -14.89
C PRO A 230 -7.67 26.39 -15.34
N THR A 231 -7.56 27.38 -14.45
CA THR A 231 -7.77 28.78 -14.80
C THR A 231 -6.74 29.14 -15.87
N ILE A 232 -7.15 29.10 -17.14
CA ILE A 232 -6.37 29.63 -18.25
C ILE A 232 -6.36 31.14 -18.07
N THR A 233 -5.27 31.66 -17.51
CA THR A 233 -4.96 33.08 -17.60
C THR A 233 -4.59 33.36 -19.04
N VAL A 234 -5.56 33.86 -19.81
CA VAL A 234 -5.29 34.51 -21.10
C VAL A 234 -4.48 35.76 -20.77
N VAL A 235 -3.16 35.68 -20.94
CA VAL A 235 -2.31 36.86 -20.95
C VAL A 235 -2.59 37.56 -22.28
N ASP A 236 -3.42 38.59 -22.22
CA ASP A 236 -3.61 39.56 -23.29
C ASP A 236 -2.26 40.27 -23.50
N GLN A 237 -1.47 39.78 -24.45
CA GLN A 237 -0.31 40.52 -24.92
C GLN A 237 -0.83 41.65 -25.79
N GLY A 238 -0.82 42.84 -25.19
CA GLY A 238 -1.15 44.10 -25.82
C GLY A 238 -0.54 44.21 -27.22
N ASP A 239 -1.45 44.42 -28.16
CA ASP A 239 -1.22 44.74 -29.56
C ASP A 239 -0.24 45.91 -29.66
N LEU A 240 0.98 45.62 -30.10
CA LEU A 240 1.94 46.64 -30.49
C LEU A 240 1.50 47.16 -31.85
N GLY A 241 0.92 48.36 -31.80
CA GLY A 241 0.32 49.04 -32.93
C GLY A 241 1.19 49.05 -34.19
N PHE A 242 0.53 48.73 -35.29
CA PHE A 242 0.88 49.19 -36.62
C PHE A 242 -0.35 49.86 -37.22
N ASP A 243 -0.26 51.19 -37.34
CA ASP A 243 -1.15 51.99 -38.17
C ASP A 243 -1.04 51.51 -39.62
N ASP A 244 -2.14 51.06 -40.21
CA ASP A 244 -2.36 51.18 -41.65
C ASP A 244 -3.85 51.34 -41.95
N ASP A 245 -4.17 52.52 -42.46
CA ASP A 245 -5.49 52.94 -42.95
C ASP A 245 -5.94 52.07 -44.13
N ARG A 246 -7.10 51.41 -44.04
CA ARG A 246 -8.02 51.15 -45.18
C ARG A 246 -9.38 50.56 -44.77
N ASP A 247 -10.36 51.45 -44.87
CA ASP A 247 -11.76 51.35 -45.30
C ASP A 247 -12.38 49.97 -45.69
N GLN A 248 -13.62 49.78 -45.16
CA GLN A 248 -14.76 48.96 -45.61
C GLN A 248 -14.81 47.43 -45.39
N GLY A 249 -15.84 46.99 -44.64
CA GLY A 249 -16.77 45.96 -45.13
C GLY A 249 -16.83 44.61 -44.39
N GLU A 250 -17.94 44.43 -43.65
CA GLU A 250 -18.70 43.18 -43.46
C GLU A 250 -18.10 41.94 -42.77
N GLU A 251 -18.95 41.36 -41.91
CA GLU A 251 -18.76 40.15 -41.12
C GLU A 251 -18.35 38.93 -41.94
N ALA A 252 -17.29 38.25 -41.51
CA ALA A 252 -17.10 36.82 -41.74
C ALA A 252 -16.26 36.22 -40.61
N THR A 253 -16.91 35.44 -39.74
CA THR A 253 -16.25 34.58 -38.76
C THR A 253 -15.56 33.42 -39.48
N THR A 254 -14.29 33.58 -39.82
CA THR A 254 -13.44 32.46 -40.26
C THR A 254 -13.17 31.51 -39.10
N PRO A 255 -13.34 30.18 -39.28
CA PRO A 255 -12.97 29.21 -38.25
C PRO A 255 -11.45 29.11 -38.16
N THR A 256 -10.90 29.46 -36.99
CA THR A 256 -9.47 29.37 -36.70
C THR A 256 -9.09 27.90 -36.49
N THR A 257 -8.39 27.30 -37.46
CA THR A 257 -7.78 25.97 -37.34
C THR A 257 -6.69 26.01 -36.27
N ARG A 258 -6.91 25.34 -35.13
CA ARG A 258 -5.94 25.25 -34.04
C ARG A 258 -4.98 24.09 -34.32
N ILE A 259 -3.78 24.41 -34.81
CA ILE A 259 -2.68 23.45 -34.94
C ILE A 259 -2.01 23.34 -33.56
N VAL A 260 -2.13 22.18 -32.92
CA VAL A 260 -1.42 21.88 -31.67
C VAL A 260 -0.09 21.22 -32.04
N SER A 261 1.00 21.97 -31.92
CA SER A 261 2.36 21.43 -31.98
C SER A 261 2.83 21.16 -30.55
N ALA A 262 3.27 19.93 -30.28
CA ALA A 262 3.86 19.55 -28.99
C ALA A 262 5.38 19.58 -29.15
N GLU A 263 6.05 20.53 -28.48
CA GLU A 263 7.51 20.47 -28.32
C GLU A 263 7.85 19.55 -27.12
N PRO A 264 8.84 18.67 -27.27
CA PRO A 264 9.34 17.87 -26.15
C PRO A 264 10.14 18.75 -25.17
N PRO A 265 10.14 18.42 -23.86
CA PRO A 265 10.87 19.19 -22.86
C PRO A 265 12.38 19.12 -23.10
N ASP A 266 13.03 20.29 -23.10
CA ASP A 266 14.47 20.44 -23.17
C ASP A 266 15.16 19.69 -22.01
N GLY A 267 16.10 18.80 -22.36
CA GLY A 267 16.89 18.04 -21.38
C GLY A 267 17.22 16.58 -21.74
N ALA A 268 17.14 16.19 -23.00
CA ALA A 268 17.63 14.89 -23.48
C ALA A 268 18.52 15.03 -24.72
N ALA A 269 19.70 15.64 -24.55
CA ALA A 269 20.99 15.29 -25.15
C ALA A 269 22.08 16.21 -24.59
#